data_AF-A0A0P0NVI1-F1
#
_entry.id   AF-A0A0P0NVI1-F1
#
_cell.length_a   1.000
_cell.length_b   1.000
_cell.length_c   1.000
_cell.angle_alpha   90.00
_cell.angle_beta   90.00
_cell.angle_gamma   90.00
#
_symmetry.space_group_name_H-M   'P 1'
#
loop_
_entity.id
_entity.type
_entity.pdbx_description
1 polymer ?
#
loop_
_entity_poly.entity_id
_entity_poly.type
_entity_poly.pdbx_seq_one_letter_code
_entity_poly.pdbx_strand_id
1 'polypeptide(L)'
;MSLDSAARLTEALLALALIQQSLEHLAGPRRDRPLFWGRITLCGLVIIGAGAAWPVVGLIGLLGLAIVSLPILDRFQGPYNGGSDRMGLLALWCLVLSRVMPGQALQELVFAYLGLQLMLSYFISGWVKVVNPDWRNGRALADVFRFSAYPVSEDLRRWAGRPQLLQVMAWGVMLFELTFPLTLLSRESLIVGLVVAATFHLANAWLFGLNRFFWTWLAVYPAILWLQDRLF
;
A
#
# COMPACT_ATOMS: atom_id res chain seq x y z
N MET A 1 -10.66 15.58 -9.53
CA MET A 1 -9.25 15.84 -9.17
C MET A 1 -8.39 15.90 -10.43
N SER A 2 -7.32 16.72 -10.51
CA SER A 2 -6.41 16.73 -11.67
C SER A 2 -5.36 15.61 -11.56
N LEU A 3 -4.72 15.22 -12.67
CA LEU A 3 -3.63 14.24 -12.64
C LEU A 3 -2.47 14.73 -11.78
N ASP A 4 -2.03 15.97 -11.98
CA ASP A 4 -0.90 16.53 -11.24
C ASP A 4 -1.17 16.59 -9.73
N SER A 5 -2.38 16.99 -9.30
CA SER A 5 -2.75 17.01 -7.89
C SER A 5 -2.80 15.60 -7.28
N ALA A 6 -3.36 14.62 -8.00
CA ALA A 6 -3.40 13.24 -7.53
C ALA A 6 -1.99 12.64 -7.42
N ALA A 7 -1.16 12.85 -8.45
CA ALA A 7 0.23 12.37 -8.47
C ALA A 7 1.05 13.00 -7.33
N ARG A 8 0.99 14.32 -7.14
CA ARG A 8 1.70 15.00 -6.03
C ARG A 8 1.26 14.53 -4.65
N LEU A 9 -0.04 14.27 -4.47
CA LEU A 9 -0.53 13.75 -3.20
C LEU A 9 -0.01 12.33 -2.96
N THR A 10 -0.02 11.46 -3.97
CA THR A 10 0.59 10.13 -3.92
C THR A 10 2.09 10.22 -3.60
N GLU A 11 2.84 11.11 -4.28
CA GLU A 11 4.27 11.35 -4.05
C GLU A 11 4.55 11.73 -2.59
N ALA A 12 3.81 12.71 -2.05
CA ALA A 12 3.99 13.19 -0.69
C ALA A 12 3.66 12.11 0.36
N LEU A 13 2.50 11.44 0.21
CA LEU A 13 2.09 10.37 1.13
C LEU A 13 3.08 9.19 1.10
N LEU A 14 3.56 8.81 -0.09
CA LEU A 14 4.51 7.72 -0.25
C LEU A 14 5.88 8.08 0.32
N ALA A 15 6.35 9.32 0.12
CA ALA A 15 7.59 9.81 0.73
C ALA A 15 7.51 9.79 2.26
N LEU A 16 6.39 10.22 2.85
CA LEU A 16 6.16 10.16 4.30
C LEU A 16 6.16 8.72 4.82
N ALA A 17 5.49 7.80 4.13
CA ALA A 17 5.48 6.37 4.47
C ALA A 17 6.90 5.78 4.44
N LEU A 18 7.69 6.10 3.41
CA LEU A 18 9.05 5.62 3.25
C LEU A 18 10.02 6.24 4.28
N ILE A 19 9.84 7.51 4.66
CA ILE A 19 10.59 8.14 5.75
C ILE A 19 10.30 7.42 7.06
N GLN A 20 9.02 7.20 7.39
CA GLN A 20 8.61 6.51 8.61
C GLN A 20 9.27 5.13 8.71
N GLN A 21 9.16 4.31 7.66
CA GLN A 21 9.80 2.99 7.61
C GLN A 21 11.34 3.10 7.68
N SER A 22 11.96 4.11 7.06
CA SER A 22 13.41 4.29 7.12
C SER A 22 13.89 4.57 8.54
N LEU A 23 13.15 5.41 9.28
CA LEU A 23 13.47 5.76 10.67
C LEU A 23 13.48 4.51 11.58
N GLU A 24 12.53 3.58 11.38
CA GLU A 24 12.53 2.29 12.09
C GLU A 24 13.82 1.50 11.83
N HIS A 25 14.28 1.45 10.58
CA HIS A 25 15.49 0.72 10.21
C HIS A 25 16.77 1.40 10.70
N LEU A 26 16.77 2.71 10.95
CA LEU A 26 17.91 3.41 11.54
C LEU A 26 18.18 2.98 12.99
N ALA A 27 17.14 2.55 13.72
CA ALA A 27 17.28 1.93 15.04
C ALA A 27 17.90 0.51 14.97
N GLY A 28 17.92 -0.10 13.78
CA GLY A 28 18.46 -1.42 13.53
C GLY A 28 19.98 -1.48 13.29
N PRO A 29 20.47 -2.55 12.61
CA PRO A 29 21.89 -2.79 12.37
C PRO A 29 22.61 -1.64 11.67
N ARG A 30 23.81 -1.28 12.15
CA ARG A 30 24.60 -0.16 11.59
C ARG A 30 24.90 -0.30 10.09
N ARG A 31 25.06 -1.53 9.60
CA ARG A 31 25.28 -1.84 8.18
C ARG A 31 24.14 -1.41 7.26
N ASP A 32 22.93 -1.21 7.79
CA ASP A 32 21.73 -0.89 7.00
C ASP A 32 21.48 0.62 6.93
N ARG A 33 22.05 1.36 7.89
CA ARG A 33 21.81 2.79 8.04
C ARG A 33 22.16 3.62 6.80
N PRO A 34 23.27 3.39 6.06
CA PRO A 34 23.56 4.18 4.86
C PRO A 34 22.46 4.09 3.81
N LEU A 35 21.88 2.89 3.61
CA LEU A 35 20.81 2.64 2.66
C LEU A 35 19.55 3.45 3.02
N PHE A 36 19.15 3.41 4.29
CA PHE A 36 17.94 4.09 4.76
C PHE A 36 18.12 5.60 4.93
N TRP A 37 19.33 6.08 5.25
CA TRP A 37 19.66 7.51 5.16
C TRP A 37 19.56 8.01 3.72
N GLY A 38 20.13 7.27 2.76
CA GLY A 38 19.99 7.59 1.34
C GLY A 38 18.52 7.67 0.91
N ARG A 39 17.69 6.72 1.35
CA ARG A 39 16.24 6.73 1.08
C ARG A 39 15.53 7.95 1.68
N ILE A 40 15.88 8.36 2.90
CA ILE A 40 15.31 9.58 3.53
C ILE A 40 15.68 10.83 2.73
N THR A 41 16.94 10.96 2.30
CA THR A 41 17.38 12.10 1.47
C THR A 41 16.59 12.16 0.16
N LEU A 42 16.41 11.02 -0.51
CA LEU A 42 15.62 10.93 -1.74
C LEU A 42 14.14 11.29 -1.52
N CYS A 43 13.54 10.89 -0.38
CA CYS A 43 12.19 11.34 -0.01
C CYS A 43 12.12 12.86 0.18
N GLY A 44 13.16 13.47 0.75
CA GLY A 44 13.29 14.92 0.85
C GLY A 44 13.27 15.60 -0.51
N LEU A 45 13.98 15.06 -1.50
CA LEU A 45 13.96 15.57 -2.88
C LEU A 45 12.55 15.50 -3.49
N VAL A 46 11.83 14.40 -3.25
CA VAL A 46 10.44 14.25 -3.71
C VAL A 46 9.52 15.30 -3.07
N ILE A 47 9.59 15.48 -1.75
CA ILE A 47 8.76 16.46 -1.02
C ILE A 47 9.05 17.90 -1.48
N ILE A 48 10.33 18.25 -1.64
CA ILE A 48 10.74 19.57 -2.15
C ILE A 48 10.23 19.78 -3.58
N GLY A 49 10.38 18.78 -4.45
CA GLY A 49 9.88 18.83 -5.83
C GLY A 49 8.35 18.87 -5.93
N ALA A 50 7.65 18.28 -4.97
CA ALA A 50 6.19 18.36 -4.88
C ALA A 50 5.71 19.77 -4.47
N GLY A 51 6.47 20.46 -3.61
CA GLY A 51 6.12 21.76 -3.01
C GLY A 51 6.26 23.00 -3.91
N ALA A 52 7.27 23.11 -4.79
CA ALA A 52 7.41 24.23 -5.74
C ALA A 52 8.57 24.08 -6.76
N ALA A 53 8.41 24.76 -7.91
CA ALA A 53 9.35 25.17 -8.97
C ALA A 53 10.30 24.16 -9.65
N TRP A 54 10.72 23.06 -9.01
CA TRP A 54 11.83 22.23 -9.51
C TRP A 54 11.37 20.78 -9.83
N PRO A 55 10.58 20.57 -10.90
CA PRO A 55 10.02 19.26 -11.24
C PRO A 55 11.10 18.20 -11.52
N VAL A 56 12.26 18.62 -12.03
CA VAL A 56 13.41 17.74 -12.28
C VAL A 56 13.96 17.15 -10.97
N VAL A 57 13.99 17.91 -9.88
CA VAL A 57 14.49 17.41 -8.59
C VAL A 57 13.54 16.38 -7.99
N GLY A 58 12.23 16.60 -8.09
CA GLY A 58 11.23 15.61 -7.70
C GLY A 58 11.38 14.31 -8.49
N LEU A 59 11.60 14.41 -9.81
CA LEU A 59 11.82 13.25 -10.67
C LEU A 59 13.11 12.47 -10.32
N ILE A 60 14.21 13.18 -10.03
CA ILE A 60 15.46 12.55 -9.55
C ILE A 60 15.21 11.81 -8.24
N GLY A 61 14.48 12.43 -7.31
CA GLY A 61 14.05 11.80 -6.06
C GLY A 61 13.27 10.52 -6.30
N LEU A 62 12.24 10.57 -7.16
CA LEU A 62 11.39 9.41 -7.48
C LEU A 62 12.17 8.28 -8.15
N LEU A 63 13.01 8.59 -9.13
CA LEU A 63 13.84 7.60 -9.82
C LEU A 63 14.84 6.96 -8.85
N GLY A 64 15.49 7.78 -8.01
CA GLY A 64 16.38 7.27 -6.96
C GLY A 64 15.64 6.37 -5.96
N LEU A 65 14.43 6.74 -5.55
CA LEU A 65 13.59 5.92 -4.68
C LEU A 65 13.21 4.59 -5.34
N ALA A 66 12.84 4.60 -6.62
CA ALA A 66 12.52 3.38 -7.36
C ALA A 66 13.72 2.43 -7.43
N ILE A 67 14.91 2.97 -7.72
CA ILE A 67 16.15 2.19 -7.81
C ILE A 67 16.57 1.65 -6.44
N VAL A 68 16.59 2.48 -5.39
CA VAL A 68 17.02 2.05 -4.05
C VAL A 68 16.04 1.05 -3.41
N SER A 69 14.78 1.05 -3.84
CA SER A 69 13.77 0.10 -3.36
C SER A 69 14.00 -1.32 -3.86
N LEU A 70 14.70 -1.53 -4.98
CA LEU A 70 15.03 -2.86 -5.50
C LEU A 70 15.93 -3.67 -4.54
N PRO A 71 17.11 -3.20 -4.10
CA PRO A 71 17.93 -3.94 -3.14
C PRO A 71 17.29 -4.01 -1.75
N ILE A 72 16.44 -3.04 -1.36
CA ILE A 72 15.67 -3.14 -0.12
C ILE A 72 14.68 -4.31 -0.20
N LEU A 73 13.93 -4.41 -1.30
CA LEU A 73 12.98 -5.49 -1.52
C LEU A 73 13.68 -6.84 -1.54
N ASP A 74 14.78 -6.97 -2.29
CA ASP A 74 15.56 -8.20 -2.39
C ASP A 74 16.09 -8.66 -1.02
N ARG A 75 16.59 -7.71 -0.23
CA ARG A 75 17.23 -8.00 1.05
C ARG A 75 16.27 -8.35 2.17
N PHE A 76 15.14 -7.64 2.26
CA PHE A 76 14.23 -7.77 3.40
C PHE A 76 13.03 -8.67 3.11
N GLN A 77 12.59 -8.79 1.86
CA GLN A 77 11.50 -9.66 1.35
C GLN A 77 10.14 -9.58 2.05
N GLY A 78 10.03 -8.93 3.21
CA GLY A 78 8.84 -8.76 4.04
C GLY A 78 8.22 -10.07 4.56
N PRO A 79 7.45 -10.02 5.66
CA PRO A 79 6.49 -11.09 5.92
C PRO A 79 5.45 -11.07 4.79
N TYR A 80 5.15 -12.23 4.19
CA TYR A 80 4.25 -12.37 3.04
C TYR A 80 4.77 -11.79 1.72
N ASN A 81 6.02 -12.08 1.36
CA ASN A 81 6.62 -11.73 0.07
C ASN A 81 6.65 -10.23 -0.22
N GLY A 82 6.60 -9.37 0.81
CA GLY A 82 6.84 -7.95 0.66
C GLY A 82 5.73 -7.22 -0.08
N GLY A 83 4.46 -7.66 0.06
CA GLY A 83 3.32 -7.07 -0.65
C GLY A 83 3.25 -5.53 -0.56
N SER A 84 3.48 -4.96 0.63
CA SER A 84 3.57 -3.51 0.81
C SER A 84 4.76 -2.89 0.07
N ASP A 85 5.96 -3.49 0.16
CA ASP A 85 7.16 -3.00 -0.50
C ASP A 85 7.02 -3.06 -2.03
N ARG A 86 6.36 -4.10 -2.57
CA ARG A 86 6.02 -4.25 -3.99
C ARG A 86 5.02 -3.20 -4.45
N MET A 87 3.96 -2.93 -3.67
CA MET A 87 3.00 -1.87 -3.97
C MET A 87 3.69 -0.49 -4.00
N GLY A 88 4.57 -0.22 -3.03
CA GLY A 88 5.38 1.00 -3.00
C GLY A 88 6.29 1.14 -4.22
N LEU A 89 6.99 0.07 -4.61
CA LEU A 89 7.84 0.04 -5.80
C LEU A 89 7.03 0.27 -7.09
N LEU A 90 5.87 -0.38 -7.21
CA LEU A 90 4.94 -0.17 -8.32
C LEU A 90 4.50 1.30 -8.38
N ALA A 91 4.10 1.88 -7.26
CA ALA A 91 3.69 3.29 -7.17
C ALA A 91 4.83 4.23 -7.60
N LEU A 92 6.06 3.99 -7.15
CA LEU A 92 7.23 4.77 -7.56
C LEU A 92 7.46 4.73 -9.07
N TRP A 93 7.40 3.55 -9.69
CA TRP A 93 7.55 3.43 -11.14
C TRP A 93 6.40 4.08 -11.91
N CYS A 94 5.16 3.90 -11.47
CA CYS A 94 4.01 4.59 -12.07
C CYS A 94 4.15 6.11 -11.97
N LEU A 95 4.62 6.64 -10.83
CA LEU A 95 4.86 8.07 -10.66
C LEU A 95 5.97 8.56 -11.61
N VAL A 96 7.13 7.90 -11.65
CA VAL A 96 8.22 8.23 -12.59
C VAL A 96 7.70 8.24 -14.02
N LEU A 97 7.04 7.17 -14.45
CA LEU A 97 6.55 7.01 -15.81
C LEU A 97 5.45 8.04 -16.14
N SER A 98 4.55 8.35 -15.21
CA SER A 98 3.52 9.38 -15.41
C SER A 98 4.09 10.78 -15.63
N ARG A 99 5.34 11.04 -15.21
CA ARG A 99 6.03 12.33 -15.41
C ARG A 99 6.83 12.39 -16.71
N VAL A 100 7.32 11.26 -17.21
CA VAL A 100 8.23 11.22 -18.37
C VAL A 100 7.58 10.74 -19.66
N MET A 101 6.41 10.10 -19.58
CA MET A 101 5.71 9.62 -20.77
C MET A 101 5.29 10.78 -21.70
N PRO A 102 5.44 10.62 -23.03
CA PRO A 102 5.09 11.66 -23.98
C PRO A 102 3.57 11.77 -24.13
N GLY A 103 3.06 12.99 -24.00
CA GLY A 103 1.63 13.29 -24.18
C GLY A 103 0.76 12.89 -22.99
N GLN A 104 -0.31 13.66 -22.78
CA GLN A 104 -1.18 13.51 -21.63
C GLN A 104 -1.84 12.12 -21.54
N ALA A 105 -2.24 11.53 -22.68
CA ALA A 105 -2.90 10.23 -22.70
C ALA A 105 -2.04 9.10 -22.10
N LEU A 106 -0.73 9.06 -22.40
CA LEU A 106 0.16 8.03 -21.84
C LEU A 106 0.46 8.28 -20.36
N GLN A 107 0.58 9.54 -19.94
CA GLN A 107 0.75 9.90 -18.54
C GLN A 107 -0.47 9.46 -17.70
N GLU A 108 -1.67 9.73 -18.22
CA GLU A 108 -2.93 9.33 -17.64
C GLU A 108 -3.09 7.80 -17.60
N LEU A 109 -2.71 7.09 -18.66
CA LEU A 109 -2.77 5.62 -18.72
C LEU A 109 -1.90 4.96 -17.65
N VAL A 110 -0.65 5.44 -17.49
CA VAL A 110 0.27 4.91 -16.48
C VAL A 110 -0.24 5.18 -15.06
N PHE A 111 -0.81 6.36 -14.82
CA PHE A 111 -1.35 6.68 -13.49
C PHE A 111 -2.67 5.94 -13.22
N ALA A 112 -3.52 5.76 -14.24
CA ALA A 112 -4.70 4.89 -14.20
C ALA A 112 -4.33 3.45 -13.84
N TYR A 113 -3.23 2.94 -14.41
CA TYR A 113 -2.72 1.61 -14.10
C TYR A 113 -2.42 1.43 -12.61
N LEU A 114 -1.90 2.46 -11.92
CA LEU A 114 -1.70 2.40 -10.47
C LEU A 114 -3.03 2.25 -9.70
N GLY A 115 -4.05 3.03 -10.06
CA GLY A 115 -5.39 2.92 -9.47
C GLY A 115 -6.04 1.56 -9.75
N LEU A 116 -5.87 1.04 -10.97
CA LEU A 116 -6.33 -0.29 -11.36
C LEU A 116 -5.64 -1.40 -10.55
N GLN A 117 -4.32 -1.29 -10.36
CA GLN A 117 -3.55 -2.26 -9.59
C GLN A 117 -3.95 -2.27 -8.10
N LEU A 118 -4.32 -1.12 -7.53
CA LEU A 118 -4.88 -1.06 -6.17
C LEU A 118 -6.19 -1.88 -6.09
N MET A 119 -7.12 -1.66 -7.03
CA MET A 119 -8.39 -2.40 -7.09
C MET A 119 -8.15 -3.90 -7.30
N LEU A 120 -7.32 -4.27 -8.27
CA LEU A 120 -7.00 -5.66 -8.57
C LEU A 120 -6.30 -6.35 -7.39
N SER A 121 -5.47 -5.63 -6.63
CA SER A 121 -4.81 -6.20 -5.46
C SER A 121 -5.83 -6.63 -4.39
N TYR A 122 -6.89 -5.86 -4.17
CA TYR A 122 -8.00 -6.28 -3.30
C TYR A 122 -8.74 -7.48 -3.90
N PHE A 123 -9.18 -7.38 -5.16
CA PHE A 123 -9.97 -8.44 -5.79
C PHE A 123 -9.24 -9.78 -5.85
N ILE A 124 -7.99 -9.80 -6.33
CA ILE A 124 -7.18 -11.03 -6.45
C ILE A 124 -6.89 -11.60 -5.06
N SER A 125 -6.64 -10.75 -4.07
CA SER A 125 -6.48 -11.17 -2.67
C SER A 125 -7.74 -11.90 -2.17
N GLY A 126 -8.93 -11.34 -2.39
CA GLY A 126 -10.20 -11.98 -2.04
C GLY A 126 -10.45 -13.28 -2.81
N TRP A 127 -10.11 -13.31 -4.09
CA TRP A 127 -10.24 -14.49 -4.94
C TRP A 127 -9.37 -15.65 -4.45
N VAL A 128 -8.09 -15.41 -4.17
CA VAL A 128 -7.18 -16.44 -3.65
C VAL A 128 -7.68 -16.97 -2.31
N LYS A 129 -8.22 -16.10 -1.45
CA LYS A 129 -8.80 -16.51 -0.17
C LYS A 129 -10.04 -17.36 -0.35
N VAL A 130 -11.00 -16.98 -1.20
CA VAL A 130 -12.26 -17.75 -1.33
C VAL A 130 -12.02 -19.15 -1.93
N VAL A 131 -11.04 -19.30 -2.82
CA VAL A 131 -10.65 -20.60 -3.36
C VAL A 131 -10.06 -21.49 -2.26
N ASN A 132 -9.26 -20.91 -1.36
CA ASN A 132 -8.61 -21.63 -0.27
C ASN A 132 -9.62 -22.09 0.82
N PRO A 133 -9.76 -23.41 1.09
CA PRO A 133 -10.69 -23.91 2.10
C PRO A 133 -10.38 -23.43 3.54
N ASP A 134 -9.13 -23.13 3.86
CA ASP A 134 -8.72 -22.68 5.19
C ASP A 134 -9.19 -21.25 5.50
N TRP A 135 -9.38 -20.42 4.47
CA TRP A 135 -10.02 -19.12 4.65
C TRP A 135 -11.53 -19.27 4.83
N ARG A 136 -12.18 -20.15 4.05
CA ARG A 136 -13.63 -20.40 4.14
C ARG A 136 -14.09 -20.98 5.48
N ASN A 137 -13.25 -21.79 6.12
CA ASN A 137 -13.52 -22.36 7.44
C ASN A 137 -12.94 -21.51 8.61
N GLY A 138 -12.28 -20.39 8.32
CA GLY A 138 -11.70 -19.47 9.31
C GLY A 138 -10.36 -19.91 9.90
N ARG A 139 -9.82 -21.08 9.53
CA ARG A 139 -8.52 -21.60 10.02
C ARG A 139 -7.36 -20.68 9.68
N ALA A 140 -7.31 -20.16 8.45
CA ALA A 140 -6.23 -19.28 8.02
C ALA A 140 -6.15 -18.02 8.91
N LEU A 141 -7.31 -17.43 9.25
CA LEU A 141 -7.36 -16.28 10.15
C LEU A 141 -6.99 -16.69 11.59
N ALA A 142 -7.41 -17.86 12.06
CA ALA A 142 -7.01 -18.39 13.36
C ALA A 142 -5.49 -18.55 13.47
N ASP A 143 -4.83 -19.01 12.41
CA ASP A 143 -3.38 -19.15 12.35
C ASP A 143 -2.69 -17.79 12.37
N VAL A 144 -3.22 -16.77 11.69
CA VAL A 144 -2.71 -15.39 11.79
C VAL A 144 -2.76 -14.89 13.23
N PHE A 145 -3.88 -15.08 13.94
CA PHE A 145 -3.99 -14.70 15.36
C PHE A 145 -3.06 -15.52 16.26
N ARG A 146 -2.87 -16.81 15.98
CA ARG A 146 -2.06 -17.71 16.81
C ARG A 146 -0.56 -17.47 16.66
N PHE A 147 -0.11 -17.20 15.43
CA PHE A 147 1.30 -17.13 15.08
C PHE A 147 1.82 -15.70 14.86
N SER A 148 0.98 -14.68 15.08
CA SER A 148 1.50 -13.30 15.07
C SER A 148 2.58 -13.12 16.13
N ALA A 149 3.76 -12.69 15.67
CA ALA A 149 4.90 -12.39 16.50
C ALA A 149 4.80 -11.01 17.18
N TYR A 150 3.73 -10.24 16.91
CA TYR A 150 3.59 -8.88 17.42
C TYR A 150 3.13 -8.89 18.89
N PRO A 151 3.89 -8.33 19.85
CA PRO A 151 3.58 -8.47 21.30
C PRO A 151 2.24 -7.88 21.73
N VAL A 152 1.77 -6.80 21.09
CA VAL A 152 0.47 -6.17 21.41
C VAL A 152 -0.72 -7.10 21.10
N SER A 153 -0.48 -8.13 20.30
CA SER A 153 -1.49 -9.12 19.90
C SER A 153 -1.63 -10.31 20.85
N GLU A 154 -0.78 -10.41 21.89
CA GLU A 154 -0.73 -11.58 22.77
C GLU A 154 -2.07 -11.86 23.46
N ASP A 155 -2.74 -10.82 23.95
CA ASP A 155 -4.07 -10.94 24.56
C ASP A 155 -5.15 -11.36 23.55
N LEU A 156 -4.94 -11.02 22.28
CA LEU A 156 -5.85 -11.31 21.18
C LEU A 156 -5.62 -12.70 20.58
N ARG A 157 -4.53 -13.39 20.92
CA ARG A 157 -4.33 -14.83 20.59
C ARG A 157 -5.49 -15.70 21.09
N ARG A 158 -6.18 -15.29 22.16
CA ARG A 158 -7.37 -15.99 22.69
C ARG A 158 -8.53 -16.03 21.69
N TRP A 159 -8.58 -15.11 20.73
CA TRP A 159 -9.59 -15.12 19.67
C TRP A 159 -9.41 -16.31 18.73
N ALA A 160 -8.20 -16.90 18.65
CA ALA A 160 -7.94 -18.17 17.96
C ALA A 160 -8.81 -19.33 18.50
N GLY A 161 -9.33 -19.21 19.73
CA GLY A 161 -10.26 -20.17 20.32
C GLY A 161 -11.74 -19.94 19.97
N ARG A 162 -12.07 -18.94 19.14
CA ARG A 162 -13.46 -18.57 18.76
C ARG A 162 -13.72 -18.85 17.27
N PRO A 163 -13.87 -20.11 16.85
CA PRO A 163 -13.90 -20.49 15.43
C PRO A 163 -15.05 -19.85 14.64
N GLN A 164 -16.24 -19.71 15.23
CA GLN A 164 -17.39 -19.07 14.58
C GLN A 164 -17.13 -17.58 14.30
N LEU A 165 -16.54 -16.87 15.26
CA LEU A 165 -16.17 -15.45 15.09
C LEU A 165 -15.15 -15.29 13.97
N LEU A 166 -14.11 -16.12 13.96
CA LEU A 166 -13.05 -16.05 12.95
C LEU A 166 -13.55 -16.43 11.56
N GLN A 167 -14.49 -17.37 11.46
CA GLN A 167 -15.14 -17.68 10.19
C GLN A 167 -15.93 -16.48 9.66
N VAL A 168 -16.74 -15.82 10.52
CA VAL A 168 -17.48 -14.61 10.13
C VAL A 168 -16.53 -13.49 9.70
N MET A 169 -15.46 -13.25 10.45
CA MET A 169 -14.44 -12.26 10.09
C MET A 169 -13.76 -12.59 8.76
N ALA A 170 -13.40 -13.86 8.53
CA ALA A 170 -12.77 -14.30 7.30
C ALA A 170 -13.70 -14.08 6.09
N TRP A 171 -14.99 -14.41 6.22
CA TRP A 171 -15.97 -14.12 5.17
C TRP A 171 -16.20 -12.62 4.96
N GLY A 172 -16.20 -11.82 6.03
CA GLY A 172 -16.27 -10.36 5.91
C GLY A 172 -15.12 -9.80 5.07
N VAL A 173 -13.87 -10.25 5.33
CA VAL A 173 -12.70 -9.86 4.54
C VAL A 173 -12.82 -10.30 3.09
N MET A 174 -13.15 -11.57 2.84
CA MET A 174 -13.26 -12.11 1.47
C MET A 174 -14.35 -11.41 0.65
N LEU A 175 -15.54 -11.21 1.24
CA LEU A 175 -16.63 -10.54 0.54
C LEU A 175 -16.30 -9.08 0.24
N PHE A 176 -15.71 -8.36 1.19
CA PHE A 176 -15.24 -7.00 0.96
C PHE A 176 -14.20 -6.92 -0.17
N GLU A 177 -13.17 -7.76 -0.12
CA GLU A 177 -12.12 -7.79 -1.13
C GLU A 177 -12.65 -8.12 -2.54
N LEU A 178 -13.55 -9.11 -2.64
CA LEU A 178 -14.19 -9.51 -3.91
C LEU A 178 -15.14 -8.44 -4.47
N THR A 179 -15.81 -7.69 -3.59
CA THR A 179 -16.77 -6.65 -3.97
C THR A 179 -16.14 -5.26 -4.09
N PHE A 180 -14.87 -5.10 -3.71
CA PHE A 180 -14.15 -3.84 -3.83
C PHE A 180 -14.23 -3.20 -5.24
N PRO A 181 -14.17 -3.94 -6.37
CA PRO A 181 -14.35 -3.34 -7.69
C PRO A 181 -15.70 -2.60 -7.86
N LEU A 182 -16.76 -3.07 -7.20
CA LEU A 182 -18.08 -2.45 -7.25
C LEU A 182 -18.12 -1.09 -6.56
N THR A 183 -17.14 -0.78 -5.69
CA THR A 183 -17.03 0.53 -5.06
C THR A 183 -16.71 1.63 -6.08
N LEU A 184 -16.22 1.29 -7.27
CA LEU A 184 -15.98 2.27 -8.33
C LEU A 184 -17.27 2.85 -8.93
N LEU A 185 -18.43 2.21 -8.73
CA LEU A 185 -19.72 2.59 -9.35
C LEU A 185 -20.19 4.00 -8.98
N SER A 186 -19.80 4.53 -7.81
CA SER A 186 -20.09 5.90 -7.42
C SER A 186 -19.03 6.45 -6.48
N ARG A 187 -18.87 7.78 -6.45
CA ARG A 187 -17.88 8.42 -5.59
C ARG A 187 -18.07 8.10 -4.11
N GLU A 188 -19.33 8.05 -3.68
CA GLU A 188 -19.73 7.74 -2.31
C GLU A 188 -19.36 6.29 -1.96
N SER A 189 -19.68 5.34 -2.84
CA SER A 189 -19.34 3.93 -2.62
C SER A 189 -17.83 3.70 -2.62
N LEU A 190 -17.05 4.41 -3.44
CA LEU A 190 -15.59 4.37 -3.40
C LEU A 190 -15.04 4.91 -2.09
N ILE A 191 -15.53 6.06 -1.63
CA ILE A 191 -15.09 6.65 -0.35
C ILE A 191 -15.38 5.68 0.80
N VAL A 192 -16.59 5.11 0.86
CA VAL A 192 -16.94 4.11 1.89
C VAL A 192 -16.02 2.90 1.79
N GLY A 193 -15.78 2.37 0.59
CA GLY A 193 -14.87 1.26 0.35
C GLY A 193 -13.44 1.55 0.83
N LEU A 194 -12.90 2.74 0.53
CA LEU A 194 -11.58 3.16 0.95
C LEU A 194 -11.48 3.36 2.47
N VAL A 195 -12.53 3.85 3.13
CA VAL A 195 -12.58 3.96 4.60
C VAL A 195 -12.57 2.56 5.24
N VAL A 196 -13.35 1.62 4.72
CA VAL A 196 -13.35 0.22 5.20
C VAL A 196 -11.98 -0.41 4.99
N ALA A 197 -11.37 -0.24 3.81
CA ALA A 197 -10.04 -0.74 3.50
C ALA A 197 -8.95 -0.13 4.40
N ALA A 198 -9.00 1.18 4.66
CA ALA A 198 -8.09 1.87 5.57
C ALA A 198 -8.24 1.34 7.00
N THR A 199 -9.48 1.14 7.46
CA THR A 199 -9.78 0.58 8.78
C THR A 199 -9.26 -0.85 8.90
N PHE A 200 -9.41 -1.67 7.85
CA PHE A 200 -8.84 -3.02 7.80
C PHE A 200 -7.31 -2.99 7.90
N HIS A 201 -6.64 -2.13 7.14
CA HIS A 201 -5.19 -2.00 7.22
C HIS A 201 -4.72 -1.44 8.56
N LEU A 202 -5.47 -0.53 9.17
CA LEU A 202 -5.19 -0.03 10.52
C LEU A 202 -5.33 -1.13 11.56
N ALA A 203 -6.39 -1.95 11.47
CA ALA A 203 -6.57 -3.11 12.32
C ALA A 203 -5.38 -4.08 12.15
N ASN A 204 -4.93 -4.35 10.92
CA ASN A 204 -3.75 -5.19 10.70
C ASN A 204 -2.45 -4.58 11.25
N ALA A 205 -2.28 -3.26 11.16
CA ALA A 205 -1.14 -2.56 11.74
C ALA A 205 -1.14 -2.71 13.27
N TRP A 206 -2.28 -2.48 13.91
CA TRP A 206 -2.40 -2.54 15.37
C TRP A 206 -2.36 -3.97 15.91
N LEU A 207 -3.05 -4.90 15.25
CA LEU A 207 -3.18 -6.29 15.67
C LEU A 207 -1.98 -7.15 15.29
N PHE A 208 -1.30 -6.86 14.19
CA PHE A 208 -0.27 -7.77 13.65
C PHE A 208 1.07 -7.06 13.37
N GLY A 209 1.20 -5.78 13.73
CA GLY A 209 2.43 -5.02 13.49
C GLY A 209 2.69 -4.72 12.02
N LEU A 210 1.68 -4.86 11.15
CA LEU A 210 1.79 -4.64 9.70
C LEU A 210 1.72 -3.14 9.33
N ASN A 211 2.46 -2.29 10.04
CA ASN A 211 2.40 -0.82 9.93
C ASN A 211 2.65 -0.30 8.51
N ARG A 212 3.56 -0.95 7.77
CA ARG A 212 3.93 -0.57 6.41
C ARG A 212 2.76 -0.67 5.43
N PHE A 213 1.91 -1.69 5.59
CA PHE A 213 0.74 -1.90 4.75
C PHE A 213 -0.21 -0.71 4.86
N PHE A 214 -0.48 -0.22 6.07
CA PHE A 214 -1.37 0.92 6.27
C PHE A 214 -0.90 2.15 5.49
N TRP A 215 0.33 2.60 5.74
CA TRP A 215 0.83 3.84 5.12
C TRP A 215 0.99 3.73 3.60
N THR A 216 1.55 2.61 3.11
CA THR A 216 1.84 2.44 1.68
C THR A 216 0.56 2.35 0.86
N TRP A 217 -0.48 1.67 1.36
CA TRP A 217 -1.73 1.52 0.63
C TRP A 217 -2.54 2.82 0.61
N LEU A 218 -2.61 3.54 1.73
CA LEU A 218 -3.25 4.86 1.79
C LEU A 218 -2.58 5.87 0.84
N ALA A 219 -1.25 5.78 0.68
CA ALA A 219 -0.53 6.63 -0.26
C ALA A 219 -0.99 6.48 -1.71
N VAL A 220 -1.62 5.36 -2.07
CA VAL A 220 -2.10 5.10 -3.44
C VAL A 220 -3.57 5.49 -3.64
N TYR A 221 -4.31 5.84 -2.59
CA TYR A 221 -5.72 6.22 -2.70
C TYR A 221 -5.99 7.40 -3.66
N PRO A 222 -5.10 8.42 -3.79
CA PRO A 222 -5.31 9.46 -4.78
C PRO A 222 -5.38 8.92 -6.22
N ALA A 223 -4.67 7.82 -6.53
CA ALA A 223 -4.68 7.24 -7.87
C ALA A 223 -6.04 6.61 -8.24
N ILE A 224 -6.69 5.89 -7.31
CA ILE A 224 -8.00 5.28 -7.59
C ILE A 224 -9.14 6.31 -7.55
N LEU A 225 -9.06 7.32 -6.68
CA LEU A 225 -9.99 8.45 -6.68
C LEU A 225 -9.89 9.24 -7.99
N TRP A 226 -8.67 9.47 -8.47
CA TRP A 226 -8.44 10.08 -9.76
C TRP A 226 -8.99 9.23 -10.91
N LEU A 227 -8.74 7.91 -10.88
CA LEU A 227 -9.22 6.98 -11.91
C LEU A 227 -10.74 6.97 -12.00
N GLN A 228 -11.43 6.93 -10.86
CA GLN A 228 -12.90 6.94 -10.84
C GLN A 228 -13.46 8.21 -11.50
N ASP A 229 -12.90 9.39 -11.19
CA ASP A 229 -13.29 10.67 -11.79
C ASP A 229 -13.15 10.69 -13.34
N ARG A 230 -12.60 9.63 -13.97
CA ARG A 230 -12.43 9.46 -15.45
C ARG A 230 -13.34 8.39 -16.04
N LEU A 231 -13.85 7.49 -15.21
CA LEU A 231 -14.75 6.41 -15.63
C LEU A 231 -16.21 6.87 -15.69
N PHE A 232 -16.56 7.91 -14.93
CA PHE A 232 -17.89 8.50 -14.82
C PHE A 232 -17.78 10.03 -14.85
#